data_AF-A0A661F5M3-F1
#
_entry.id   AF-A0A661F5M3-F1
#
_cell.length_a   1.000
_cell.length_b   1.000
_cell.length_c   1.000
_cell.angle_alpha   90.00
_cell.angle_beta   90.00
_cell.angle_gamma   90.00
#
_symmetry.space_group_name_H-M   'P 1'
#
loop_
_entity.id
_entity.type
_entity.pdbx_description
1 polymer ?
#
loop_
_entity_poly.entity_id
_entity_poly.type
_entity_poly.pdbx_seq_one_letter_code
_entity_poly.pdbx_strand_id
1 'polypeptide(L)'
;MSLQQLFKAHLDEQSPQIIAKQLGYCTTDKITARIESMINSRYLDLDKSGFDLRYSTPNLIRKLAEIFAIPSLLCDKVIEEIEAELLAKRKRFKPYIFIETGFKRTSQPVFILATLQSNRFLTVDEAICERPLNDQLEPIQEQIKDHYRQQPVIDM
;
A
#
# COMPACT_ATOMS: atom_id res chain seq x y z
N MET A 1 22.75 4.02 6.85
CA MET A 1 21.67 3.93 7.84
C MET A 1 20.40 4.46 7.20
N SER A 2 19.26 3.82 7.41
CA SER A 2 17.97 4.32 6.92
C SER A 2 17.37 5.38 7.87
N LEU A 3 16.43 6.18 7.40
CA LEU A 3 15.76 7.20 8.23
C LEU A 3 15.03 6.57 9.43
N GLN A 4 14.46 5.36 9.24
CA GLN A 4 13.85 4.57 10.32
C GLN A 4 14.85 4.24 11.43
N GLN A 5 16.08 3.85 11.06
CA GLN A 5 17.12 3.51 12.03
C GLN A 5 17.57 4.73 12.83
N LEU A 6 17.66 5.91 12.19
CA LEU A 6 17.98 7.17 12.87
C LEU A 6 16.88 7.57 13.86
N PHE A 7 15.62 7.48 13.46
CA PHE A 7 14.50 7.75 14.37
C PHE A 7 14.47 6.77 15.53
N LYS A 8 14.71 5.48 15.28
CA LYS A 8 14.73 4.47 16.34
C LYS A 8 15.82 4.75 17.37
N ALA A 9 17.03 5.08 16.93
CA ALA A 9 18.15 5.40 17.83
C ALA A 9 17.82 6.59 18.75
N HIS A 10 17.22 7.66 18.22
CA HIS A 10 16.85 8.82 19.03
C HIS A 10 15.61 8.60 19.92
N LEU A 11 14.70 7.72 19.52
CA LEU A 11 13.55 7.33 20.35
C LEU A 11 13.97 6.49 21.55
N ASP A 12 15.00 5.65 21.42
CA ASP A 12 15.52 4.86 22.54
C ASP A 12 16.22 5.74 23.60
N GLU A 13 16.68 6.94 23.22
CA GLU A 13 17.35 7.91 24.09
C GLU A 13 16.39 8.87 24.82
N GLN A 14 15.16 9.06 24.32
CA GLN A 14 14.22 10.06 24.81
C GLN A 14 12.91 9.46 25.35
N SER A 15 12.39 10.06 26.41
CA SER A 15 11.08 9.67 26.97
C SER A 15 9.94 10.00 25.99
N PRO A 16 9.01 9.06 25.72
CA PRO A 16 7.86 9.29 24.83
C PRO A 16 6.98 10.48 25.23
N GLN A 17 6.91 10.79 26.54
CA GLN A 17 6.18 11.93 27.08
C GLN A 17 6.78 13.27 26.62
N ILE A 18 8.10 13.36 26.55
CA ILE A 18 8.81 14.57 26.12
C ILE A 18 8.56 14.82 24.64
N ILE A 19 8.67 13.78 23.81
CA ILE A 19 8.45 13.84 22.37
C ILE A 19 6.99 14.21 22.05
N ALA A 20 6.03 13.56 22.72
CA ALA A 20 4.61 13.88 22.54
C ALA A 20 4.32 15.36 22.85
N LYS A 21 4.91 15.89 23.93
CA LYS A 21 4.77 17.30 24.32
C LYS A 21 5.42 18.25 23.32
N GLN A 22 6.62 17.93 22.81
CA GLN A 22 7.31 18.72 21.78
C GLN A 22 6.54 18.74 20.45
N LEU A 23 5.90 17.64 20.09
CA LEU A 23 4.99 17.56 18.95
C LEU A 23 3.64 18.27 19.21
N GLY A 24 3.34 18.58 20.48
CA GLY A 24 2.16 19.29 20.93
C GLY A 24 0.92 18.42 21.15
N TYR A 25 1.11 17.13 21.37
CA TYR A 25 0.04 16.21 21.76
C TYR A 25 -0.14 16.20 23.28
N CYS A 26 -1.40 16.16 23.72
CA CYS A 26 -1.74 16.01 25.13
C CYS A 26 -1.68 14.54 25.58
N THR A 27 -1.92 13.61 24.66
CA THR A 27 -1.94 12.17 24.92
C THR A 27 -0.77 11.49 24.23
N THR A 28 -0.09 10.60 24.96
CA THR A 28 1.08 9.86 24.47
C THR A 28 0.69 8.66 23.62
N ASP A 29 -0.35 7.92 24.01
CA ASP A 29 -0.56 6.57 23.48
C ASP A 29 -0.82 6.55 21.97
N LYS A 30 -1.64 7.50 21.49
CA LYS A 30 -1.96 7.60 20.05
C LYS A 30 -0.75 8.01 19.22
N ILE A 31 0.05 8.95 19.70
CA ILE A 31 1.21 9.43 18.95
C ILE A 31 2.34 8.41 18.98
N THR A 32 2.58 7.74 20.11
CA THR A 32 3.58 6.67 20.20
C THR A 32 3.23 5.51 19.27
N ALA A 33 1.97 5.03 19.28
CA ALA A 33 1.54 3.97 18.36
C ALA A 33 1.67 4.38 16.88
N ARG A 34 1.39 5.65 16.55
CA ARG A 34 1.58 6.17 15.20
C ARG A 34 3.05 6.21 14.80
N ILE A 35 3.93 6.67 15.68
CA ILE A 35 5.39 6.70 15.45
C ILE A 35 5.95 5.29 15.30
N GLU A 36 5.53 4.34 16.12
CA GLU A 36 5.94 2.94 16.03
C GLU A 36 5.49 2.30 14.71
N SER A 37 4.24 2.52 14.29
CA SER A 37 3.75 2.06 12.98
C SER A 37 4.59 2.65 11.85
N MET A 38 4.87 3.95 11.92
CA MET A 38 5.64 4.67 10.91
C MET A 38 7.06 4.12 10.78
N ILE A 39 7.77 3.87 11.89
CA ILE A 39 9.16 3.40 11.87
C ILE A 39 9.28 1.94 11.44
N ASN A 40 8.28 1.12 11.75
CA ASN A 40 8.23 -0.28 11.32
C ASN A 40 7.71 -0.44 9.88
N SER A 41 7.19 0.63 9.28
CA SER A 41 6.72 0.64 7.90
C SER A 41 7.86 0.86 6.91
N ARG A 42 7.86 0.07 5.81
CA ARG A 42 8.82 0.24 4.70
C ARG A 42 8.78 1.65 4.12
N TYR A 43 7.60 2.25 4.03
CA TYR A 43 7.38 3.55 3.39
C TYR A 43 7.10 4.67 4.40
N LEU A 44 7.47 4.51 5.68
CA LEU A 44 7.19 5.50 6.73
C LEU A 44 5.70 5.87 6.80
N ASP A 45 4.81 4.90 6.55
CA ASP A 45 3.36 5.08 6.44
C ASP A 45 2.90 6.12 5.38
N LEU A 46 3.77 6.54 4.45
CA LEU A 46 3.41 7.42 3.32
C LEU A 46 2.54 6.72 2.28
N ASP A 47 2.54 5.38 2.29
CA ASP A 47 1.66 4.53 1.49
C ASP A 47 0.23 4.47 2.04
N LYS A 48 0.04 4.83 3.32
CA LYS A 48 -1.24 4.85 4.01
C LYS A 48 -1.83 6.26 4.01
N SER A 49 -3.16 6.37 3.97
CA SER A 49 -3.87 7.63 4.17
C SER A 49 -3.94 8.03 5.66
N GLY A 50 -2.79 8.00 6.35
CA GLY A 50 -2.67 8.35 7.75
C GLY A 50 -2.64 9.87 7.96
N PHE A 51 -3.68 10.41 8.57
CA PHE A 51 -3.73 11.81 8.99
C PHE A 51 -4.28 11.87 10.40
N ASP A 52 -3.65 12.64 11.27
CA ASP A 52 -4.35 13.20 12.41
C ASP A 52 -4.61 14.68 12.16
N LEU A 53 -5.58 15.24 12.89
CA LEU A 53 -5.99 16.64 12.75
C LEU A 53 -4.84 17.66 12.98
N ARG A 54 -3.63 17.22 13.33
CA ARG A 54 -2.47 18.06 13.65
C ARG A 54 -1.38 17.99 12.58
N TYR A 55 -1.00 16.79 12.15
CA TYR A 55 0.05 16.54 11.17
C TYR A 55 -0.35 15.46 10.16
N SER A 56 -0.15 15.79 8.88
CA SER A 56 0.02 14.78 7.83
C SER A 56 1.27 13.94 8.08
N THR A 57 1.33 12.72 7.52
CA THR A 57 2.50 11.85 7.67
C THR A 57 3.82 12.52 7.26
N PRO A 58 3.92 13.21 6.09
CA PRO A 58 5.14 13.94 5.73
C PRO A 58 5.52 15.02 6.76
N ASN A 59 4.53 15.76 7.28
CA ASN A 59 4.79 16.81 8.25
C ASN A 59 5.21 16.27 9.62
N LEU A 60 4.67 15.11 10.01
CA LEU A 60 5.11 14.41 11.22
C LEU A 60 6.57 13.97 11.10
N ILE A 61 6.97 13.40 9.95
CA ILE A 61 8.36 13.00 9.67
C ILE A 61 9.30 14.21 9.79
N ARG A 62 8.95 15.33 9.15
CA ARG A 62 9.75 16.57 9.23
C ARG A 62 9.86 17.11 10.65
N LYS A 63 8.76 17.13 11.41
CA LYS A 63 8.76 17.61 12.79
C LYS A 63 9.56 16.72 13.73
N LEU A 64 9.50 15.40 13.54
CA LEU A 64 10.36 14.47 14.28
C LEU A 64 11.84 14.68 13.93
N ALA A 65 12.16 14.91 12.66
CA ALA A 65 13.52 15.21 12.24
C ALA A 65 14.05 16.51 12.86
N GLU A 66 13.22 17.56 12.94
CA GLU A 66 13.56 18.80 13.64
C GLU A 66 13.88 18.56 15.12
N ILE A 67 13.06 17.77 15.82
CA ILE A 67 13.25 17.44 17.25
C ILE A 67 14.57 16.69 17.47
N PHE A 68 14.92 15.78 16.56
CA PHE A 68 16.13 14.97 16.64
C PHE A 68 17.35 15.61 15.97
N ALA A 69 17.25 16.88 15.52
CA ALA A 69 18.30 17.59 14.80
C ALA A 69 18.83 16.84 13.56
N ILE A 70 17.97 16.06 12.89
CA ILE A 70 18.28 15.39 11.64
C ILE A 70 18.18 16.42 10.50
N PRO A 71 19.14 16.45 9.55
CA PRO A 71 19.10 17.40 8.44
C PRO A 71 17.80 17.30 7.64
N SER A 72 17.07 18.41 7.51
CA SER A 72 15.82 18.47 6.75
C SER A 72 16.00 18.00 5.31
N LEU A 73 17.13 18.33 4.68
CA LEU A 73 17.50 17.89 3.33
C LEU A 73 17.52 16.36 3.19
N LEU A 74 17.92 15.63 4.24
CA LEU A 74 17.89 14.16 4.22
C LEU A 74 16.43 13.67 4.24
N CYS A 75 15.61 14.24 5.11
CA CYS A 75 14.22 13.84 5.25
C CYS A 75 13.40 14.14 4.00
N ASP A 76 13.56 15.33 3.42
CA ASP A 76 12.86 15.71 2.20
C ASP A 76 13.23 14.81 1.03
N LYS A 77 14.53 14.48 0.86
CA LYS A 77 14.97 13.51 -0.15
C LYS A 77 14.33 12.13 0.04
N VAL A 78 14.32 11.61 1.27
CA VAL A 78 13.71 10.29 1.56
C VAL A 78 12.20 10.31 1.29
N ILE A 79 11.51 11.39 1.67
CA ILE A 79 10.08 11.55 1.38
C ILE A 79 9.85 11.58 -0.14
N GLU A 80 10.61 12.38 -0.87
CA GLU A 80 10.51 12.50 -2.33
C GLU A 80 10.76 11.16 -3.04
N GLU A 81 11.78 10.41 -2.64
CA GLU A 81 12.08 9.08 -3.18
C GLU A 81 10.93 8.10 -2.96
N ILE A 82 10.38 8.05 -1.74
CA ILE A 82 9.23 7.18 -1.40
C ILE A 82 7.99 7.60 -2.18
N GLU A 83 7.68 8.91 -2.23
CA GLU A 83 6.52 9.41 -2.97
C GLU A 83 6.65 9.14 -4.47
N ALA A 84 7.85 9.24 -5.04
CA ALA A 84 8.13 8.90 -6.43
C ALA A 84 7.92 7.40 -6.70
N GLU A 85 8.42 6.52 -5.82
CA GLU A 85 8.19 5.06 -5.91
C GLU A 85 6.69 4.74 -5.85
N LEU A 86 5.96 5.31 -4.88
CA LEU A 86 4.53 5.12 -4.72
C LEU A 86 3.74 5.68 -5.90
N LEU A 87 4.14 6.81 -6.47
CA LEU A 87 3.52 7.38 -7.66
C LEU A 87 3.73 6.50 -8.89
N ALA A 88 4.97 6.01 -9.09
CA ALA A 88 5.28 5.07 -10.16
C ALA A 88 4.44 3.79 -10.02
N LYS A 89 4.30 3.28 -8.80
CA LYS A 89 3.46 2.13 -8.46
C LYS A 89 1.99 2.38 -8.77
N ARG A 90 1.44 3.53 -8.38
CA ARG A 90 0.03 3.92 -8.69
C ARG A 90 -0.22 4.10 -10.19
N LYS A 91 0.76 4.62 -10.93
CA LYS A 91 0.67 4.84 -12.39
C LYS A 91 0.95 3.58 -13.20
N ARG A 92 1.51 2.54 -12.59
CA ARG A 92 1.82 1.28 -13.27
C ARG A 92 0.53 0.69 -13.83
N PHE A 93 0.61 0.22 -15.08
CA PHE A 93 -0.47 -0.54 -15.69
C PHE A 93 -0.75 -1.78 -14.83
N LYS A 94 -2.01 -1.93 -14.40
CA LYS A 94 -2.47 -3.10 -13.65
C LYS A 94 -3.02 -4.12 -14.65
N PRO A 95 -2.25 -5.18 -14.98
CA PRO A 95 -2.71 -6.13 -15.96
C PRO A 95 -3.95 -6.86 -15.42
N TYR A 96 -4.87 -7.11 -16.34
CA TYR A 96 -6.01 -7.97 -16.11
C TYR A 96 -6.07 -9.01 -17.21
N ILE A 97 -6.61 -10.17 -16.85
CA ILE A 97 -6.80 -11.29 -17.77
C ILE A 97 -8.28 -11.34 -18.08
N PHE A 98 -8.60 -11.25 -19.36
CA PHE A 98 -9.94 -11.46 -19.83
C PHE A 98 -10.20 -12.95 -20.03
N ILE A 99 -11.25 -13.45 -19.38
CA ILE A 99 -11.65 -14.84 -19.42
C ILE A 99 -12.78 -14.99 -20.44
N GLU A 100 -12.49 -15.75 -21.49
CA GLU A 100 -13.48 -16.16 -22.46
C GLU A 100 -14.27 -17.34 -21.91
N THR A 101 -15.57 -17.13 -21.69
CA THR A 101 -16.46 -18.15 -21.11
C THR A 101 -17.20 -18.94 -22.18
N GLY A 102 -17.13 -18.54 -23.46
CA GLY A 102 -17.88 -19.17 -24.55
C GLY A 102 -19.41 -19.04 -24.41
N PHE A 103 -19.88 -18.20 -23.49
CA PHE A 103 -21.30 -18.02 -23.20
C PHE A 103 -22.06 -17.52 -24.44
N LYS A 104 -23.13 -18.22 -24.80
CA LYS A 104 -24.07 -17.80 -25.85
C LYS A 104 -25.42 -17.50 -25.22
N ARG A 105 -25.89 -16.27 -25.39
CA ARG A 105 -27.18 -15.83 -24.86
C ARG A 105 -28.32 -16.56 -25.56
N THR A 106 -29.21 -17.18 -24.79
CA THR A 106 -30.44 -17.81 -25.29
C THR A 106 -31.67 -17.03 -24.87
N SER A 107 -31.85 -16.80 -23.58
CA SER A 107 -33.02 -16.11 -23.00
C SER A 107 -32.68 -15.21 -21.81
N GLN A 108 -31.40 -15.12 -21.42
CA GLN A 108 -30.98 -14.40 -20.22
C GLN A 108 -31.19 -12.88 -20.37
N PRO A 109 -31.77 -12.21 -19.36
CA PRO A 109 -31.92 -10.76 -19.35
C PRO A 109 -30.58 -10.02 -19.40
N VAL A 110 -30.54 -8.91 -20.13
CA VAL A 110 -29.31 -8.11 -20.33
C VAL A 110 -28.72 -7.61 -19.01
N PHE A 111 -29.56 -7.22 -18.04
CA PHE A 111 -29.06 -6.70 -16.76
C PHE A 111 -28.30 -7.77 -15.94
N ILE A 112 -28.70 -9.04 -16.02
CA ILE A 112 -27.98 -10.15 -15.38
C ILE A 112 -26.60 -10.34 -16.03
N LEU A 113 -26.53 -10.21 -17.35
CA LEU A 113 -25.26 -10.29 -18.08
C LEU A 113 -24.33 -9.13 -17.70
N ALA A 114 -24.88 -7.92 -17.56
CA ALA A 114 -24.11 -6.76 -17.12
C ALA A 114 -23.54 -6.95 -15.70
N THR A 115 -24.29 -7.55 -14.78
CA THR A 115 -23.80 -7.85 -13.42
C THR A 115 -22.71 -8.92 -13.40
N LEU A 116 -22.73 -9.85 -14.34
CA LEU A 116 -21.72 -10.93 -14.44
C LEU A 116 -20.50 -10.53 -15.26
N GLN A 117 -20.51 -9.37 -15.91
CA GLN A 117 -19.41 -8.94 -16.77
C GLN A 117 -18.09 -8.76 -16.00
N SER A 118 -18.15 -8.31 -14.74
CA SER A 118 -16.95 -8.17 -13.90
C SER A 118 -16.25 -9.51 -13.64
N ASN A 119 -16.98 -10.61 -13.65
CA ASN A 119 -16.42 -11.94 -13.44
C ASN A 119 -15.48 -12.37 -14.57
N ARG A 120 -15.58 -11.77 -15.76
CA ARG A 120 -14.70 -12.07 -16.89
C ARG A 120 -13.34 -11.38 -16.80
N PHE A 121 -13.12 -10.53 -15.80
CA PHE A 121 -11.87 -9.79 -15.64
C PHE A 121 -11.19 -10.22 -14.35
N LEU A 122 -10.10 -10.97 -14.49
CA LEU A 122 -9.26 -11.37 -13.38
C LEU A 122 -8.12 -10.36 -13.22
N THR A 123 -8.07 -9.68 -12.09
CA THR A 123 -6.92 -8.81 -11.76
C THR A 123 -5.74 -9.69 -11.34
N VAL A 124 -4.56 -9.41 -11.86
CA VAL A 124 -3.34 -10.12 -11.46
C VAL A 124 -2.80 -9.49 -10.18
N ASP A 125 -2.40 -10.32 -9.22
CA ASP A 125 -1.78 -9.85 -7.98
C ASP A 125 -0.52 -9.02 -8.29
N GLU A 126 -0.36 -7.91 -7.59
CA GLU A 126 0.78 -7.02 -7.73
C GLU A 126 2.11 -7.73 -7.41
N ALA A 127 2.10 -8.64 -6.43
CA ALA A 127 3.27 -9.44 -6.07
C ALA A 127 3.70 -10.40 -7.20
N ILE A 128 2.77 -10.78 -8.09
CA ILE A 128 3.09 -11.55 -9.29
C ILE A 128 3.64 -10.60 -10.36
N CYS A 129 3.01 -9.44 -10.56
CA CYS A 129 3.44 -8.45 -11.55
C CYS A 129 4.86 -7.92 -11.33
N GLU A 130 5.35 -7.90 -10.09
CA GLU A 130 6.72 -7.49 -9.74
C GLU A 130 7.81 -8.51 -10.12
N ARG A 131 7.43 -9.77 -10.42
CA ARG A 131 8.38 -10.83 -10.79
C ARG A 131 8.88 -10.71 -12.24
N PRO A 132 10.03 -11.31 -12.60
CA PRO A 132 10.41 -11.48 -14.00
C PRO A 132 9.34 -12.23 -14.79
N LEU A 133 9.16 -11.90 -16.08
CA LEU A 133 8.06 -12.40 -16.91
C LEU A 133 7.89 -13.94 -16.87
N ASN A 134 9.01 -14.68 -16.92
CA ASN A 134 8.98 -16.14 -16.90
C ASN A 134 8.45 -16.71 -15.57
N ASP A 135 8.69 -16.01 -14.47
CA ASP A 135 8.28 -16.40 -13.12
C ASP A 135 6.83 -15.98 -12.80
N GLN A 136 6.19 -15.24 -13.71
CA GLN A 136 4.78 -14.84 -13.58
C GLN A 136 3.82 -15.93 -14.07
N LEU A 137 4.26 -16.77 -15.02
CA LEU A 137 3.39 -17.68 -15.74
C LEU A 137 2.69 -18.70 -14.84
N GLU A 138 3.45 -19.36 -13.98
CA GLU A 138 2.93 -20.41 -13.10
C GLU A 138 1.91 -19.86 -12.08
N PRO A 139 2.19 -18.78 -11.32
CA PRO A 139 1.20 -18.16 -10.44
C PRO A 139 -0.06 -17.69 -11.16
N ILE A 140 0.07 -17.13 -12.37
CA ILE A 140 -1.08 -16.71 -13.17
C ILE A 140 -1.94 -17.91 -13.57
N GLN A 141 -1.32 -19.01 -13.99
CA GLN A 141 -2.05 -20.24 -14.33
C GLN A 141 -2.83 -20.79 -13.15
N GLU A 142 -2.25 -20.79 -11.94
CA GLU A 142 -2.95 -21.19 -10.72
C GLU A 142 -4.14 -20.27 -10.44
N GLN A 143 -3.95 -18.96 -10.55
CA GLN A 143 -5.02 -17.98 -10.35
C GLN A 143 -6.19 -18.17 -11.33
N ILE A 144 -5.90 -18.48 -12.60
CA ILE A 144 -6.92 -18.79 -13.61
C ILE A 144 -7.65 -20.09 -13.26
N LYS A 145 -6.92 -21.16 -12.89
CA LYS A 145 -7.53 -22.44 -12.51
C LYS A 145 -8.46 -22.29 -11.30
N ASP A 146 -8.04 -21.53 -10.31
CA ASP A 146 -8.84 -21.26 -9.12
C ASP A 146 -10.09 -20.43 -9.44
N HIS A 147 -9.97 -19.46 -10.33
CA HIS A 147 -11.11 -18.70 -10.83
C HIS A 147 -12.18 -19.63 -11.46
N TYR A 148 -11.76 -20.55 -12.33
CA TYR A 148 -12.68 -21.53 -12.94
C TYR A 148 -13.26 -22.54 -11.95
N ARG A 149 -12.58 -22.83 -10.83
CA ARG A 149 -13.13 -23.70 -9.76
C ARG A 149 -14.20 -22.99 -8.93
N GLN A 150 -14.00 -21.70 -8.66
CA GLN A 150 -14.90 -20.90 -7.82
C GLN A 150 -16.15 -20.45 -8.57
N GLN A 151 -16.02 -20.25 -9.88
CA GLN A 151 -17.15 -19.93 -10.74
C GLN A 151 -17.63 -21.23 -11.40
N PRO A 152 -18.81 -21.75 -11.01
CA PRO A 152 -19.31 -22.97 -11.64
C PRO A 152 -19.40 -22.75 -13.15
N VAL A 153 -18.83 -23.69 -13.89
CA VAL A 153 -19.17 -23.87 -15.31
C VAL A 153 -20.68 -23.95 -15.35
N ILE A 154 -21.33 -22.99 -15.99
CA ILE A 154 -22.75 -23.10 -16.29
C ILE A 154 -22.81 -24.16 -17.39
N ASP A 155 -22.88 -25.42 -17.00
CA ASP A 155 -23.23 -26.50 -17.91
C ASP A 155 -24.59 -26.13 -18.51
N MET A 156 -24.57 -25.85 -19.82
CA MET A 156 -25.76 -25.58 -20.64
C MET A 156 -26.31 -26.89 -21.20
#